data_AF-A0A2J6HT46-F1
#
_entry.id   AF-A0A2J6HT46-F1
#
_cell.length_a   1.000
_cell.length_b   1.000
_cell.length_c   1.000
_cell.angle_alpha   90.00
_cell.angle_beta   90.00
_cell.angle_gamma   90.00
#
_symmetry.space_group_name_H-M   'P 1'
#
loop_
_entity.id
_entity.type
_entity.pdbx_description
1 polymer ?
#
loop_
_entity_poly.entity_id
_entity_poly.type
_entity_poly.pdbx_seq_one_letter_code
_entity_poly.pdbx_strand_id
1 'polypeptide(L)'
;MKLKINHTMKAIIKSTAITTIFTLLFSFNMMADINFKDEAYIEDIPFNTEAIYSKVVIERNILDCELNEEAYINDIPFSTETIAEDKLYELAMKEEFTFDEEAYIDDIPFNTEDICQQLHDTAASDSLTCDVNESLNSNLQEEEVELKYFEQHSHILVRF
;
A
#
# COMPACT_ATOMS: atom_id res chain seq x y z
N MET A 1 -30.50 -56.18 22.46
CA MET A 1 -29.62 -56.02 21.29
C MET A 1 -28.33 -55.34 21.75
N LYS A 2 -27.18 -56.05 21.80
CA LYS A 2 -25.91 -55.49 22.27
C LYS A 2 -25.19 -54.80 21.11
N LEU A 3 -25.05 -53.48 21.16
CA LEU A 3 -24.27 -52.72 20.17
C LEU A 3 -22.78 -53.04 20.33
N LYS A 4 -22.20 -53.68 19.30
CA LYS A 4 -20.77 -54.01 19.25
C LYS A 4 -20.01 -52.75 18.83
N ILE A 5 -19.49 -52.01 19.80
CA ILE A 5 -18.68 -50.82 19.54
C ILE A 5 -17.35 -51.28 18.91
N ASN A 6 -17.10 -50.84 17.67
CA ASN A 6 -15.87 -51.15 16.93
C ASN A 6 -14.64 -50.55 17.61
N HIS A 7 -13.48 -51.20 17.45
CA HIS A 7 -12.24 -50.83 18.13
C HIS A 7 -11.85 -49.35 17.93
N THR A 8 -12.09 -48.83 16.73
CA THR A 8 -11.88 -47.42 16.35
C THR A 8 -12.74 -46.46 17.17
N MET A 9 -14.01 -46.78 17.38
CA MET A 9 -14.94 -45.95 18.16
C MET A 9 -14.57 -45.93 19.65
N LYS A 10 -14.04 -47.04 20.19
CA LYS A 10 -13.49 -47.06 21.56
C LYS A 10 -12.23 -46.21 21.69
N ALA A 11 -11.38 -46.19 20.67
CA ALA A 11 -10.17 -45.36 20.66
C ALA A 11 -10.52 -43.87 20.65
N ILE A 12 -11.51 -43.46 19.84
CA ILE A 12 -12.01 -42.08 19.79
C ILE A 12 -12.58 -41.65 21.14
N ILE A 13 -13.44 -42.47 21.76
CA ILE A 13 -14.03 -42.13 23.06
C ILE A 13 -12.93 -41.95 24.13
N LYS A 14 -11.90 -42.81 24.13
CA LYS A 14 -10.78 -42.69 25.08
C LYS A 14 -9.93 -41.46 24.82
N SER A 15 -9.61 -41.14 23.56
CA SER A 15 -8.80 -39.96 23.24
C SER A 15 -9.53 -38.67 23.59
N THR A 16 -10.84 -38.57 23.28
CA THR A 16 -11.66 -37.40 23.67
C THR A 16 -11.75 -37.24 25.18
N ALA A 17 -11.87 -38.32 25.94
CA ALA A 17 -11.86 -38.25 27.41
C ALA A 17 -10.51 -37.74 27.94
N ILE A 18 -9.39 -38.20 27.37
CA ILE A 18 -8.06 -37.75 27.77
C ILE A 18 -7.85 -36.27 27.44
N THR A 19 -8.21 -35.84 26.22
CA THR A 19 -8.03 -34.43 25.81
C THR A 19 -8.88 -33.50 26.66
N THR A 20 -10.14 -33.84 26.93
CA THR A 20 -11.02 -33.01 27.78
C THR A 20 -10.50 -32.87 29.21
N ILE A 21 -9.99 -33.94 29.82
CA ILE A 21 -9.36 -33.89 31.14
C ILE A 21 -8.10 -33.00 31.11
N PHE A 22 -7.26 -33.17 30.09
CA PHE A 22 -6.03 -32.38 29.94
C PHE A 22 -6.33 -30.88 29.77
N THR A 23 -7.32 -30.53 28.94
CA THR A 23 -7.74 -29.14 28.74
C THR A 23 -8.29 -28.52 30.03
N LEU A 24 -9.04 -29.28 30.83
CA LEU A 24 -9.54 -28.83 32.13
C LEU A 24 -8.39 -28.57 33.13
N LEU A 25 -7.40 -29.44 33.18
CA LEU A 25 -6.22 -29.25 34.04
C LEU A 25 -5.40 -28.04 33.59
N PHE A 26 -5.24 -27.83 32.28
CA PHE A 26 -4.52 -26.68 31.75
C PHE A 26 -5.24 -25.35 32.05
N SER A 27 -6.57 -25.30 31.94
CA SER A 27 -7.33 -24.08 32.24
C SER A 27 -7.29 -23.69 33.72
N PHE A 28 -7.22 -24.65 34.65
CA PHE A 28 -7.00 -24.33 36.08
C PHE A 28 -5.62 -23.71 36.36
N ASN A 29 -4.57 -24.09 35.61
CA ASN A 29 -3.24 -23.51 35.78
C ASN A 29 -3.12 -22.09 35.20
N MET A 30 -3.94 -21.74 34.19
CA MET A 30 -3.96 -20.38 33.60
C MET A 30 -4.66 -19.33 34.48
N MET A 31 -5.38 -19.74 35.52
CA MET A 31 -6.07 -18.83 36.46
C MET A 31 -5.21 -18.49 37.68
N ALA A 32 -3.88 -18.62 37.57
CA ALA A 32 -2.96 -18.07 38.55
C ALA A 32 -2.93 -16.54 38.39
N ASP A 33 -3.58 -15.85 39.33
CA ASP A 33 -3.50 -14.40 39.46
C ASP A 33 -2.05 -14.01 39.79
N ILE A 34 -1.33 -13.47 38.82
CA ILE A 34 0.02 -12.97 39.02
C ILE A 34 -0.10 -11.60 39.67
N ASN A 35 -0.38 -11.61 40.97
CA ASN A 35 -0.42 -10.41 41.79
C ASN A 35 1.03 -9.96 42.02
N PHE A 36 1.58 -9.22 41.06
CA PHE A 36 2.78 -8.44 41.27
C PHE A 36 2.42 -7.35 42.26
N LYS A 37 2.72 -7.59 43.53
CA LYS A 37 2.65 -6.54 44.53
C LYS A 37 3.60 -5.44 44.08
N ASP A 38 3.11 -4.21 44.03
CA ASP A 38 3.96 -3.05 43.79
C ASP A 38 5.13 -3.10 44.77
N GLU A 39 6.34 -3.15 44.20
CA GLU A 39 7.56 -3.09 44.98
C GLU A 39 7.64 -1.73 45.66
N ALA A 40 8.15 -1.72 46.90
CA ALA A 40 8.35 -0.47 47.61
C ALA A 40 9.34 0.39 46.81
N TYR A 41 9.02 1.68 46.64
CA TYR A 41 9.94 2.63 46.02
C TYR A 41 11.27 2.59 46.78
N ILE A 42 12.31 2.10 46.10
CA ILE A 42 13.67 2.15 46.61
C ILE A 42 14.21 3.51 46.19
N GLU A 43 14.66 4.29 47.16
CA GLU A 43 15.36 5.54 46.92
C GLU A 43 16.77 5.17 46.40
N ASP A 44 16.86 4.91 45.09
CA ASP A 44 18.09 4.50 44.43
C ASP A 44 19.22 5.49 44.75
N ILE A 45 20.43 4.96 44.90
CA ILE A 45 21.62 5.79 45.11
C ILE A 45 21.71 6.77 43.94
N PRO A 46 21.67 8.10 44.17
CA PRO A 46 21.71 9.07 43.10
C PRO A 46 23.04 8.91 42.35
N PHE A 47 22.98 8.56 41.07
CA PHE A 47 24.16 8.49 40.24
C PHE A 47 24.53 9.90 39.76
N ASN A 48 25.76 10.32 40.06
CA ASN A 48 26.33 11.52 39.49
C ASN A 48 27.03 11.14 38.18
N THR A 49 26.32 11.33 37.06
CA THR A 49 26.81 11.02 35.71
C THR A 49 28.14 11.70 35.40
N GLU A 50 28.31 12.95 35.85
CA GLU A 50 29.55 13.71 35.66
C GLU A 50 30.71 13.05 36.41
N ALA A 51 30.51 12.70 37.68
CA ALA A 51 31.55 12.04 38.48
C ALA A 51 31.96 10.68 37.89
N ILE A 52 31.00 9.91 37.38
CA ILE A 52 31.26 8.62 36.71
C ILE A 52 32.02 8.85 35.41
N TYR A 53 31.58 9.80 34.58
CA TYR A 53 32.22 10.15 33.32
C TYR A 53 33.66 10.62 33.54
N SER A 54 33.89 11.58 34.44
CA SER A 54 35.24 12.08 34.76
C SER A 54 36.14 10.95 35.24
N LYS A 55 35.63 10.05 36.10
CA LYS A 55 36.38 8.89 36.55
C LYS A 55 36.77 7.97 35.38
N VAL A 56 35.82 7.64 34.50
CA VAL A 56 36.08 6.78 33.33
C VAL A 56 37.09 7.42 32.38
N VAL A 57 36.97 8.71 32.10
CA VAL A 57 37.87 9.45 31.21
C VAL A 57 39.29 9.50 31.77
N ILE A 58 39.43 9.78 33.07
CA ILE A 58 40.73 9.82 33.77
C ILE A 58 41.35 8.42 33.85
N GLU A 59 40.60 7.41 34.28
CA GLU A 59 41.11 6.05 34.48
C GLU A 59 41.50 5.37 33.16
N ARG A 60 40.77 5.66 32.08
CA ARG A 60 41.02 5.06 30.76
C ARG A 60 41.87 5.92 29.84
N ASN A 61 42.32 7.08 30.31
CA ASN A 61 43.09 8.07 29.55
C ASN A 61 42.48 8.36 28.15
N ILE A 62 41.15 8.46 28.09
CA ILE A 62 40.39 8.57 26.82
C ILE A 62 40.61 9.93 26.14
N LEU A 63 41.14 10.92 26.88
CA LEU A 63 41.46 12.24 26.32
C LEU A 63 42.50 12.18 25.20
N ASP A 64 43.33 11.12 25.16
CA ASP A 64 44.37 10.92 24.15
C ASP A 64 43.92 9.98 23.01
N CYS A 65 42.61 9.74 22.83
CA CYS A 65 42.13 8.98 21.68
C CYS A 65 42.27 9.80 20.39
N GLU A 66 43.42 9.69 19.71
CA GLU A 66 43.56 10.05 18.30
C GLU A 66 42.63 9.17 17.46
N LEU A 67 41.46 9.69 17.13
CA LEU A 67 40.59 9.11 16.11
C LEU A 67 41.25 9.39 14.75
N ASN A 68 42.03 8.42 14.26
CA ASN A 68 42.55 8.48 12.90
C ASN A 68 41.36 8.53 11.93
N GLU A 69 41.36 9.50 11.02
CA GLU A 69 40.37 9.56 9.95
C GLU A 69 40.42 8.26 9.15
N GLU A 70 39.26 7.63 8.97
CA GLU A 70 39.15 6.45 8.12
C GLU A 70 39.54 6.82 6.69
N ALA A 71 40.22 5.92 5.99
CA ALA A 71 40.56 6.15 4.60
C ALA A 71 39.27 6.34 3.78
N TYR A 72 39.22 7.40 2.98
CA TYR A 72 38.09 7.65 2.09
C TYR A 72 37.92 6.49 1.12
N ILE A 73 36.83 5.74 1.26
CA ILE A 73 36.43 4.69 0.31
C ILE A 73 35.50 5.33 -0.70
N ASN A 74 35.74 5.09 -1.99
CA ASN A 74 34.76 5.42 -3.02
C ASN A 74 33.61 4.41 -2.92
N ASP A 75 32.60 4.74 -2.13
CA ASP A 75 31.36 3.96 -2.07
C ASP A 75 30.75 3.83 -3.46
N ILE A 76 30.20 2.65 -3.73
CA ILE A 76 29.45 2.43 -4.97
C ILE A 76 28.17 3.25 -4.83
N PRO A 77 27.93 4.25 -5.71
CA PRO A 77 26.69 5.01 -5.65
C PRO A 77 25.53 4.05 -5.97
N PHE A 78 24.59 3.92 -5.04
CA PHE A 78 23.32 3.24 -5.28
C PHE A 78 22.19 4.26 -5.20
N SER A 79 21.26 4.20 -6.15
CA SER A 79 20.03 5.00 -6.10
C SER A 79 18.89 4.10 -5.61
N THR A 80 18.31 4.46 -4.47
CA THR A 80 17.12 3.77 -3.95
C THR A 80 15.93 3.93 -4.88
N GLU A 81 15.84 5.07 -5.57
CA GLU A 81 14.80 5.37 -6.54
C GLU A 81 14.85 4.39 -7.72
N THR A 82 16.02 4.22 -8.35
CA THR A 82 16.16 3.31 -9.50
C THR A 82 15.84 1.86 -9.12
N ILE A 83 16.25 1.43 -7.92
CA ILE A 83 15.97 0.08 -7.42
C ILE A 83 14.46 -0.09 -7.15
N ALA A 84 13.80 0.95 -6.64
CA ALA A 84 12.37 0.91 -6.36
C ALA A 84 11.55 0.88 -7.66
N GLU A 85 11.91 1.69 -8.65
CA GLU A 85 11.27 1.71 -9.98
C GLU A 85 11.33 0.33 -10.66
N ASP A 86 12.52 -0.26 -10.74
CA ASP A 86 12.71 -1.58 -11.33
C ASP A 86 11.84 -2.65 -10.63
N LYS A 87 11.74 -2.58 -9.30
CA LYS A 87 10.93 -3.53 -8.52
C LYS A 87 9.44 -3.31 -8.72
N LEU A 88 8.98 -2.07 -8.81
CA LEU A 88 7.57 -1.77 -9.08
C LEU A 88 7.18 -2.23 -10.49
N TYR A 89 8.04 -2.02 -11.48
CA TYR A 89 7.81 -2.52 -12.84
C TYR A 89 7.71 -4.05 -12.87
N GLU A 90 8.64 -4.76 -12.23
CA GLU A 90 8.59 -6.22 -12.14
C GLU A 90 7.31 -6.74 -11.48
N LEU A 91 6.79 -6.03 -10.48
CA LEU A 91 5.54 -6.38 -9.79
C LEU A 91 4.33 -6.16 -10.70
N ALA A 92 4.25 -5.01 -11.38
CA ALA A 92 3.18 -4.70 -12.30
C ALA A 92 3.10 -5.72 -13.46
N MET A 93 4.25 -6.18 -13.97
CA MET A 93 4.30 -7.20 -15.03
C MET A 93 3.89 -8.60 -14.57
N LYS A 94 3.86 -8.86 -13.27
CA LYS A 94 3.40 -10.14 -12.70
C LYS A 94 1.92 -10.14 -12.34
N GLU A 95 1.27 -8.98 -12.40
CA GLU A 95 -0.13 -8.86 -12.05
C GLU A 95 -1.00 -9.41 -13.18
N GLU A 96 -1.78 -10.44 -12.87
CA GLU A 96 -2.72 -11.05 -13.80
C GLU A 96 -4.09 -10.40 -13.61
N PHE A 97 -4.53 -9.63 -14.60
CA PHE A 97 -5.82 -8.97 -14.56
C PHE A 97 -6.89 -9.92 -15.10
N THR A 98 -7.78 -10.37 -14.22
CA THR A 98 -9.00 -11.07 -14.61
C THR A 98 -10.08 -10.04 -14.87
N PHE A 99 -10.52 -9.92 -16.11
CA PHE A 99 -11.69 -9.14 -16.48
C PHE A 99 -12.87 -10.08 -16.62
N ASP A 100 -14.00 -9.73 -16.01
CA ASP A 100 -15.27 -10.37 -16.30
C ASP A 100 -15.68 -10.03 -17.74
N GLU A 101 -16.33 -10.97 -18.45
CA GLU A 101 -16.92 -10.64 -19.74
C GLU A 101 -17.93 -9.50 -19.57
N GLU A 102 -17.71 -8.41 -20.29
CA GLU A 102 -18.68 -7.32 -20.36
C GLU A 102 -19.98 -7.83 -21.00
N ALA A 103 -21.12 -7.34 -20.50
CA ALA A 103 -22.39 -7.66 -21.13
C ALA A 103 -22.41 -7.10 -22.56
N TYR A 104 -22.85 -7.92 -23.52
CA TYR A 104 -23.06 -7.46 -24.89
C TYR A 104 -24.06 -6.29 -24.90
N ILE A 105 -23.63 -5.16 -25.44
CA ILE A 105 -24.49 -4.01 -25.73
C ILE A 105 -24.78 -4.05 -27.23
N ASP A 106 -26.05 -4.11 -27.59
CA ASP A 106 -26.52 -3.96 -28.97
C ASP A 106 -26.42 -2.47 -29.35
N ASP A 107 -25.19 -2.05 -29.70
CA ASP A 107 -24.88 -0.67 -30.01
C ASP A 107 -25.59 -0.21 -31.29
N ILE A 108 -25.99 1.05 -31.35
CA ILE A 108 -26.69 1.58 -32.52
C ILE A 108 -25.68 1.67 -33.66
N PRO A 109 -25.88 0.97 -34.79
CA PRO A 109 -24.94 1.01 -35.90
C PRO A 109 -24.83 2.44 -36.44
N PHE A 110 -23.63 3.02 -36.38
CA PHE A 110 -23.33 4.32 -36.94
C PHE A 110 -23.00 4.19 -38.43
N ASN A 111 -23.90 4.64 -39.31
CA ASN A 111 -23.64 4.73 -40.74
C ASN A 111 -23.41 6.18 -41.14
N THR A 112 -22.14 6.53 -41.39
CA THR A 112 -21.73 7.87 -41.82
C THR A 112 -22.44 8.31 -43.10
N GLU A 113 -22.73 7.38 -44.03
CA GLU A 113 -23.41 7.70 -45.29
C GLU A 113 -24.87 8.09 -45.05
N ASP A 114 -25.58 7.34 -44.19
CA ASP A 114 -26.97 7.63 -43.83
C ASP A 114 -27.10 8.97 -43.09
N ILE A 115 -26.15 9.27 -42.18
CA ILE A 115 -26.08 10.56 -41.46
C ILE A 115 -25.84 11.71 -42.45
N CYS A 116 -24.90 11.55 -43.39
CA CYS A 116 -24.61 12.54 -44.41
C CYS A 116 -25.80 12.76 -45.36
N GLN A 117 -26.52 11.70 -45.74
CA GLN A 117 -27.72 11.81 -46.58
C GLN A 117 -28.86 12.50 -45.83
N GLN A 118 -29.10 12.15 -44.57
CA GLN A 118 -30.09 12.85 -43.73
C GLN A 118 -29.76 14.33 -43.56
N LEU A 119 -28.48 14.69 -43.40
CA LEU A 119 -28.03 16.09 -43.35
C LEU A 119 -28.28 16.80 -44.69
N HIS A 120 -28.00 16.14 -45.82
CA HIS A 120 -28.26 16.71 -47.13
C HIS A 120 -29.76 16.92 -47.38
N ASP A 121 -30.59 15.96 -46.99
CA ASP A 121 -32.05 16.02 -47.17
C ASP A 121 -32.70 17.05 -46.23
N THR A 122 -32.14 17.23 -45.04
CA THR A 122 -32.57 18.25 -44.06
C THR A 122 -32.14 19.65 -44.49
N ALA A 123 -30.91 19.80 -45.01
CA ALA A 123 -30.42 21.07 -45.56
C ALA A 123 -31.11 21.49 -46.87
N ALA A 124 -31.71 20.54 -47.60
CA ALA A 124 -32.52 20.82 -48.79
C ALA A 124 -33.96 21.24 -48.47
N SER A 125 -34.46 20.94 -47.26
CA SER A 125 -35.84 21.23 -46.84
C SER A 125 -35.96 22.46 -45.92
N ASP A 126 -34.89 22.87 -45.25
CA ASP A 126 -34.86 24.13 -44.52
C ASP A 126 -33.77 25.05 -45.05
N SER A 127 -34.20 26.22 -45.55
CA SER A 127 -33.37 27.43 -45.66
C SER A 127 -32.98 27.88 -44.25
N LEU A 128 -32.10 27.14 -43.58
CA LEU A 128 -31.46 27.60 -42.36
C LEU A 128 -30.37 28.61 -42.76
N THR A 129 -30.72 29.90 -42.69
CA THR A 129 -29.75 30.99 -42.73
C THR A 129 -28.83 30.87 -41.52
N CYS A 130 -27.59 30.45 -41.74
CA CYS A 130 -26.54 30.48 -40.75
C CYS A 130 -26.02 31.91 -40.57
N ASP A 131 -26.80 32.76 -39.89
CA ASP A 131 -26.25 33.96 -39.26
C ASP A 131 -25.60 33.56 -37.93
N VAL A 132 -24.41 32.98 -38.00
CA VAL A 132 -23.41 33.08 -36.92
C VAL A 132 -22.06 33.37 -37.57
N ASN A 133 -21.80 34.66 -37.74
CA ASN A 133 -20.45 35.19 -37.77
C ASN A 133 -19.79 34.90 -36.42
N GLU A 134 -19.03 33.82 -36.31
CA GLU A 134 -17.94 33.80 -35.35
C GLU A 134 -16.72 33.17 -36.03
N SER A 135 -15.81 34.05 -36.40
CA SER A 135 -14.54 33.75 -37.03
C SER A 135 -13.77 32.73 -36.20
N LEU A 136 -13.63 31.50 -36.72
CA LEU A 136 -12.57 30.60 -36.27
C LEU A 136 -11.24 31.23 -36.66
N ASN A 137 -10.59 31.83 -35.67
CA ASN A 137 -9.23 32.31 -35.77
C ASN A 137 -8.34 31.07 -35.91
N SER A 138 -7.94 30.75 -37.14
CA SER A 138 -7.22 29.52 -37.52
C SER A 138 -5.74 29.56 -37.14
N ASN A 139 -5.40 30.02 -35.93
CA ASN A 139 -4.02 30.20 -35.48
C ASN A 139 -3.86 29.86 -34.00
N LEU A 140 -4.39 28.72 -33.57
CA LEU A 140 -4.04 28.11 -32.30
C LEU A 140 -3.28 26.83 -32.61
N GLN A 141 -1.97 26.87 -32.34
CA GLN A 141 -1.09 25.71 -32.46
C GLN A 141 -1.57 24.62 -31.49
N GLU A 142 -1.54 23.36 -31.95
CA GLU A 142 -2.10 22.19 -31.27
C GLU A 142 -1.65 22.01 -29.80
N GLU A 143 -0.50 22.56 -29.41
CA GLU A 143 0.02 22.52 -28.03
C GLU A 143 -0.83 23.30 -27.00
N GLU A 144 -1.54 24.37 -27.40
CA GLU A 144 -2.33 25.18 -26.44
C GLU A 144 -3.66 24.52 -26.07
N VAL A 145 -4.16 23.61 -26.90
CA VAL A 145 -5.44 22.91 -26.65
C VAL A 145 -5.27 21.80 -25.62
N GLU A 146 -4.11 21.13 -25.63
CA GLU A 146 -3.82 20.00 -24.74
C GLU A 146 -3.63 20.43 -23.27
N LEU A 147 -2.97 21.58 -23.04
CA LEU A 147 -2.78 22.16 -21.70
C LEU A 147 -4.10 22.59 -21.05
N LYS A 148 -5.03 23.15 -21.82
CA LYS A 148 -6.35 23.55 -21.32
C LYS A 148 -7.21 22.35 -20.90
N TYR A 149 -7.11 21.25 -21.64
CA TYR A 149 -7.82 20.02 -21.32
C TYR A 149 -7.29 19.39 -20.03
N PHE A 150 -5.97 19.48 -19.79
CA PHE A 150 -5.32 18.94 -18.61
C PHE A 150 -5.64 19.75 -17.33
N GLU A 151 -5.68 21.08 -17.41
CA GLU A 151 -6.05 21.94 -16.27
C GLU A 151 -7.53 21.81 -15.87
N GLN A 152 -8.43 21.57 -16.83
CA GLN A 152 -9.87 21.52 -16.56
C GLN A 152 -10.35 20.18 -15.97
N HIS A 153 -9.56 19.11 -16.12
CA HIS A 153 -9.94 17.75 -15.70
C HIS A 153 -8.98 17.08 -14.71
N SER A 154 -7.84 17.68 -14.38
CA SER A 154 -6.97 17.17 -13.31
C SER A 154 -7.22 17.90 -11.99
N HIS A 155 -7.66 17.16 -10.97
CA HIS A 155 -7.74 17.63 -9.58
C HIS A 155 -6.36 17.69 -8.89
N ILE A 156 -5.27 17.88 -9.65
CA ILE A 156 -3.91 17.90 -9.10
C ILE A 156 -3.51 19.35 -8.87
N LEU A 157 -3.68 19.81 -7.63
CA LEU A 157 -3.12 21.07 -7.14
C LEU A 157 -1.59 20.93 -7.01
N VAL A 158 -0.85 21.28 -8.06
CA VAL A 158 0.59 21.56 -7.93
C VAL A 158 0.72 22.96 -7.30
N ARG A 159 1.01 23.01 -6.00
CA ARG A 159 1.42 24.25 -5.33
C ARG A 159 2.93 24.42 -5.50
N PHE A 160 3.33 25.55 -6.08
CA PHE A 160 4.67 26.11 -5.90
C PHE A 160 4.73 26.89 -4.58
#